data_AF-A0A1I0I4E1-F1
#
_entry.id   AF-A0A1I0I4E1-F1
#
_cell.length_a   1.000
_cell.length_b   1.000
_cell.length_c   1.000
_cell.angle_alpha   90.00
_cell.angle_beta   90.00
_cell.angle_gamma   90.00
#
_symmetry.space_group_name_H-M   'P 1'
#
loop_
_entity.id
_entity.type
_entity.pdbx_description
1 polymer ?
#
loop_
_entity_poly.entity_id
_entity_poly.type
_entity_poly.pdbx_seq_one_letter_code
_entity_poly.pdbx_strand_id
1 'polypeptide(L)'
;MINLHDLLDHWGFTAHPFDAYTAEKETKLTDYFVSPPYLGDILGSPSTAAPSIVFGARGIGKSALRIAVENACRTKDQTRLRGSVEAITYDDFPTAHPTNSELPTLEDHLKTITKKILHSATHQICTSLDGSIPSHEAIKNRFPQLNQKLFAKLLTRHITPAYADHQEPSFQATYTYFKGIATTLLQRLISIQIAWTKIRQLIFDVIVFTQALKGKEPPPPLSSIDTITRSTQSTHLLAAGDFNLLSQLAPQLGLDAWYILIDKVDEDERTNSDAAKSANLIIPLLKNLKTLETPRISFKFFLWDQLRPLLTNEDIRLDKIKNWSMTWTDHELQEMINLRLTVFSKGKTTTLDAICEPDASRTIYKEVLTHATNAPREIVQILDSIFREHARHHDTHNSSLLISRESIERGLDDYCRRRISDMYPPEVPKQISKLPQAKFTNADIQRTFHIAQSAASKKINNWLDNGYITRTNDARSTKDPSKTVYQYIVSEPRLLRILRRRLIKPSSFERESEDESEQHL
;
A
#
# COMPACT_ATOMS: atom_id res chain seq x y z
N MET A 1 -14.97 29.84 15.18
CA MET A 1 -14.10 29.02 14.31
C MET A 1 -12.69 29.54 14.48
N ILE A 2 -11.78 28.68 14.91
CA ILE A 2 -10.34 28.95 14.93
C ILE A 2 -9.71 28.35 13.68
N ASN A 3 -8.62 28.94 13.18
CA ASN A 3 -7.84 28.31 12.12
C ASN A 3 -7.20 27.02 12.67
N LEU A 4 -7.29 25.92 11.91
CA LEU A 4 -6.67 24.64 12.31
C LEU A 4 -5.15 24.78 12.51
N HIS A 5 -4.48 25.62 11.72
CA HIS A 5 -3.05 25.86 11.89
C HIS A 5 -2.74 26.49 13.25
N ASP A 6 -3.46 27.53 13.65
CA ASP A 6 -3.26 28.22 14.94
C ASP A 6 -3.51 27.27 16.12
N LEU A 7 -4.53 26.40 15.99
CA LEU A 7 -4.84 25.38 16.98
C LEU A 7 -3.73 24.32 17.10
N LEU A 8 -3.20 23.85 15.97
CA LEU A 8 -2.10 22.89 15.94
C LEU A 8 -0.81 23.48 16.53
N ASP A 9 -0.51 24.74 16.22
CA ASP A 9 0.63 25.46 16.75
C ASP A 9 0.51 25.65 18.27
N HIS A 10 -0.71 25.95 18.77
CA HIS A 10 -1.00 26.01 20.19
C HIS A 10 -0.74 24.67 20.89
N TRP A 11 -1.12 23.55 20.28
CA TRP A 11 -0.79 22.20 20.76
C TRP A 11 0.66 21.79 20.49
N GLY A 12 1.49 22.69 19.95
CA GLY A 12 2.93 22.48 19.76
C GLY A 12 3.30 21.64 18.53
N PHE A 13 2.36 21.38 17.63
CA PHE A 13 2.66 20.67 16.38
C PHE A 13 3.40 21.57 15.39
N THR A 14 4.28 20.96 14.59
CA THR A 14 5.05 21.64 13.53
C THR A 14 4.41 21.51 12.15
N ALA A 15 3.45 20.60 12.02
CA ALA A 15 2.63 20.33 10.85
C ALA A 15 1.41 19.51 11.31
N HIS A 16 0.38 19.40 10.48
CA HIS A 16 -0.78 18.58 10.83
C HIS A 16 -0.39 17.10 10.93
N PRO A 17 -0.55 16.47 12.10
CA PRO A 17 -0.18 15.07 12.28
C PRO A 17 -1.06 14.09 11.53
N PHE A 18 -2.16 14.46 10.86
CA PHE A 18 -3.10 13.51 10.26
C PHE A 18 -3.51 13.82 8.81
N ASP A 19 -2.72 14.65 8.12
CA ASP A 19 -3.06 15.14 6.77
C ASP A 19 -2.81 14.11 5.64
N ALA A 20 -1.93 13.12 5.87
CA ALA A 20 -1.56 12.11 4.88
C ALA A 20 -2.25 10.75 5.14
N TYR A 21 -3.12 10.32 4.21
CA TYR A 21 -3.86 9.04 4.32
C TYR A 21 -3.17 7.83 3.66
N THR A 22 -2.07 8.05 2.93
CA THR A 22 -1.29 6.97 2.30
C THR A 22 0.14 6.98 2.81
N ALA A 23 0.74 5.79 2.90
CA ALA A 23 2.07 5.63 3.47
C ALA A 23 3.16 6.35 2.66
N GLU A 24 2.99 6.47 1.34
CA GLU A 24 3.97 7.10 0.43
C GLU A 24 3.96 8.63 0.50
N LYS A 25 2.83 9.21 0.93
CA LYS A 25 2.72 10.66 1.15
C LYS A 25 3.23 11.06 2.54
N GLU A 26 3.52 10.08 3.40
CA GLU A 26 3.89 10.30 4.78
C GLU A 26 5.41 10.41 4.96
N THR A 27 5.88 11.65 5.01
CA THR A 27 7.30 11.97 5.05
C THR A 27 8.03 11.51 6.32
N LYS A 28 7.31 11.36 7.45
CA LYS A 28 7.91 10.98 8.74
C LYS A 28 7.58 9.55 9.15
N LEU A 29 7.08 8.72 8.23
CA LEU A 29 6.59 7.37 8.52
C LEU A 29 7.57 6.53 9.34
N THR A 30 8.85 6.59 8.99
CA THR A 30 9.92 5.83 9.63
C THR A 30 10.17 6.23 11.08
N ASP A 31 9.83 7.46 11.45
CA ASP A 31 10.13 8.03 12.78
C ASP A 31 9.12 7.61 13.84
N TYR A 32 7.92 7.20 13.43
CA TYR A 32 6.86 6.70 14.32
C TYR A 32 6.40 5.28 13.97
N PHE A 33 7.17 4.56 13.14
CA PHE A 33 6.84 3.19 12.74
C PHE A 33 6.90 2.22 13.94
N VAL A 34 5.76 1.64 14.30
CA VAL A 34 5.68 0.55 15.29
C VAL A 34 6.04 -0.77 14.62
N SER A 35 7.11 -1.39 15.10
CA SER A 35 7.69 -2.57 14.45
C SER A 35 6.94 -3.85 14.83
N PRO A 36 6.40 -4.62 13.87
CA PRO A 36 5.78 -5.90 14.20
C PRO A 36 6.85 -6.93 14.62
N PRO A 37 6.48 -7.94 15.44
CA PRO A 37 7.43 -8.91 15.98
C PRO A 37 8.13 -9.74 14.89
N TYR A 38 7.47 -9.95 13.75
CA TYR A 38 8.00 -10.71 12.62
C TYR A 38 8.84 -9.86 11.64
N LEU A 39 9.06 -8.56 11.88
CA LEU A 39 9.88 -7.73 10.97
C LEU A 39 11.29 -8.31 10.80
N GLY A 40 11.90 -8.77 11.89
CA GLY A 40 13.24 -9.39 11.85
C GLY A 40 13.27 -10.64 10.97
N ASP A 41 12.20 -11.43 10.95
CA ASP A 41 12.09 -12.61 10.09
C ASP A 41 11.88 -12.26 8.61
N ILE A 42 11.14 -11.18 8.33
CA ILE A 42 10.99 -10.65 6.97
C ILE A 42 12.34 -10.17 6.45
N LEU A 43 13.08 -9.40 7.26
CA LEU A 43 14.41 -8.92 6.93
C LEU A 43 15.38 -10.10 6.75
N GLY A 44 15.38 -11.06 7.66
CA GLY A 44 16.18 -12.27 7.59
C GLY A 44 17.69 -12.01 7.47
N SER A 45 18.44 -13.04 7.04
CA SER A 45 19.86 -12.91 6.72
C SER A 45 20.04 -12.73 5.21
N PRO A 46 20.65 -11.64 4.74
CA PRO A 46 20.93 -11.42 3.31
C PRO A 46 21.67 -12.56 2.62
N SER A 47 22.61 -13.22 3.31
CA SER A 47 23.40 -14.33 2.77
C SER A 47 22.59 -15.61 2.53
N THR A 48 21.45 -15.76 3.21
CA THR A 48 20.51 -16.89 3.09
C THR A 48 19.08 -16.37 2.95
N ALA A 49 18.91 -15.33 2.13
CA ALA A 49 17.66 -14.59 2.06
C ALA A 49 16.55 -15.47 1.48
N ALA A 50 15.46 -15.62 2.22
CA ALA A 50 14.33 -16.49 1.87
C ALA A 50 13.09 -15.67 1.49
N PRO A 51 12.24 -16.17 0.57
CA PRO A 51 11.01 -15.49 0.22
C PRO A 51 10.05 -15.46 1.41
N SER A 52 9.20 -14.43 1.48
CA SER A 52 8.20 -14.31 2.53
C SER A 52 6.95 -13.56 2.09
N ILE A 53 5.82 -13.82 2.75
CA ILE A 53 4.53 -13.19 2.47
C ILE A 53 3.95 -12.58 3.75
N VAL A 54 3.45 -11.35 3.68
CA VAL A 54 2.64 -10.73 4.72
C VAL A 54 1.25 -10.50 4.16
N PHE A 55 0.26 -11.21 4.70
CA PHE A 55 -1.14 -11.01 4.39
C PHE A 55 -1.73 -9.92 5.28
N GLY A 56 -2.53 -9.02 4.73
CA GLY A 56 -3.22 -8.01 5.54
C GLY A 56 -4.35 -7.31 4.81
N ALA A 57 -5.39 -6.94 5.57
CA ALA A 57 -6.52 -6.17 5.06
C ALA A 57 -6.09 -4.82 4.44
N ARG A 58 -7.00 -4.18 3.71
CA ARG A 58 -6.75 -2.85 3.16
C ARG A 58 -6.60 -1.82 4.28
N GLY A 59 -5.52 -1.02 4.24
CA GLY A 59 -5.30 0.06 5.20
C GLY A 59 -4.65 -0.36 6.51
N ILE A 60 -4.32 -1.65 6.65
CA ILE A 60 -3.68 -2.20 7.86
C ILE A 60 -2.19 -1.84 7.99
N GLY A 61 -1.58 -1.24 6.95
CA GLY A 61 -0.17 -0.81 6.97
C GLY A 61 0.80 -1.68 6.17
N LYS A 62 0.32 -2.48 5.20
CA LYS A 62 1.18 -3.27 4.28
C LYS A 62 2.29 -2.43 3.62
N SER A 63 1.92 -1.34 2.96
CA SER A 63 2.87 -0.43 2.33
C SER A 63 3.77 0.29 3.33
N ALA A 64 3.29 0.53 4.56
CA ALA A 64 4.15 1.07 5.61
C ALA A 64 5.22 0.08 6.07
N LEU A 65 4.87 -1.21 6.19
CA LEU A 65 5.83 -2.27 6.47
C LEU A 65 6.84 -2.45 5.32
N ARG A 66 6.39 -2.37 4.06
CA ARG A 66 7.27 -2.34 2.89
C ARG A 66 8.28 -1.20 2.97
N ILE A 67 7.82 0.02 3.26
CA ILE A 67 8.70 1.20 3.42
C ILE A 67 9.69 1.00 4.56
N ALA A 68 9.26 0.39 5.67
CA ALA A 68 10.15 0.09 6.79
C ALA A 68 11.25 -0.93 6.40
N VAL A 69 10.91 -1.98 5.64
CA VAL A 69 11.86 -2.95 5.09
C VAL A 69 12.84 -2.25 4.14
N GLU A 70 12.33 -1.42 3.23
CA GLU A 70 13.14 -0.65 2.29
C GLU A 70 14.12 0.28 3.01
N ASN A 71 13.65 1.01 4.01
CA ASN A 71 14.49 1.91 4.81
C ASN A 71 15.56 1.15 5.60
N ALA A 72 15.25 -0.04 6.11
CA ALA A 72 16.23 -0.90 6.77
C ALA A 72 17.34 -1.36 5.81
N CYS A 73 17.00 -1.67 4.55
CA CYS A 73 18.00 -1.97 3.52
C CYS A 73 18.88 -0.74 3.20
N ARG A 74 18.29 0.46 3.11
CA ARG A 74 18.98 1.70 2.73
C ARG A 74 19.92 2.25 3.81
N THR A 75 19.48 2.29 5.05
CA THR A 75 20.22 2.93 6.16
C THR A 75 21.49 2.18 6.55
N LYS A 76 21.68 0.96 6.05
CA LYS A 76 22.78 0.04 6.42
C LYS A 76 22.92 -0.10 7.94
N ASP A 77 21.80 0.07 8.66
CA ASP A 77 21.74 -0.11 10.10
C ASP A 77 21.97 -1.60 10.41
N GLN A 78 23.23 -1.93 10.75
CA GLN A 78 23.66 -3.29 11.02
C GLN A 78 22.97 -3.90 12.24
N THR A 79 22.30 -3.10 13.07
CA THR A 79 21.50 -3.60 14.19
C THR A 79 20.23 -4.31 13.72
N ARG A 80 19.67 -3.90 12.58
CA ARG A 80 18.42 -4.46 12.00
C ARG A 80 18.68 -5.41 10.84
N LEU A 81 19.69 -5.14 10.01
CA LEU A 81 20.05 -5.97 8.87
C LEU A 81 21.56 -6.22 8.82
N ARG A 82 21.99 -7.45 9.08
CA ARG A 82 23.40 -7.85 9.00
C ARG A 82 23.78 -8.16 7.56
N GLY A 83 24.15 -7.14 6.79
CA GLY A 83 24.64 -7.27 5.42
C GLY A 83 24.29 -6.05 4.56
N SER A 84 24.69 -6.09 3.30
CA SER A 84 24.39 -5.05 2.32
C SER A 84 23.33 -5.56 1.34
N VAL A 85 22.15 -4.97 1.37
CA VAL A 85 21.02 -5.35 0.50
C VAL A 85 20.53 -4.13 -0.21
N GLU A 86 20.18 -4.31 -1.48
CA GLU A 86 19.44 -3.32 -2.25
C GLU A 86 17.99 -3.79 -2.38
N ALA A 87 17.06 -2.98 -1.90
CA ALA A 87 15.63 -3.21 -2.08
C ALA A 87 15.18 -2.71 -3.46
N ILE A 88 14.24 -3.42 -4.06
CA ILE A 88 13.66 -3.12 -5.37
C ILE A 88 12.15 -3.21 -5.21
N THR A 89 11.47 -2.07 -5.22
CA THR A 89 10.00 -2.06 -5.15
C THR A 89 9.41 -2.43 -6.50
N TYR A 90 8.45 -3.34 -6.45
CA TYR A 90 7.69 -3.82 -7.58
C TYR A 90 6.19 -3.70 -7.29
N ASP A 91 5.65 -2.54 -7.63
CA ASP A 91 4.25 -2.13 -7.45
C ASP A 91 3.60 -1.64 -8.77
N ASP A 92 4.36 -1.68 -9.86
CA ASP A 92 3.98 -1.32 -11.23
C ASP A 92 4.06 -2.56 -12.15
N PHE A 93 3.00 -3.37 -12.14
CA PHE A 93 2.98 -4.63 -12.87
C PHE A 93 2.90 -4.42 -14.39
N PRO A 94 3.67 -5.15 -15.20
CA PRO A 94 3.75 -4.94 -16.64
C PRO A 94 2.42 -5.24 -17.31
N THR A 95 2.13 -4.48 -18.37
CA THR A 95 1.04 -4.75 -19.31
C THR A 95 1.53 -5.69 -20.40
N ALA A 96 0.81 -6.80 -20.66
CA ALA A 96 1.14 -7.72 -21.75
C ALA A 96 1.11 -7.01 -23.13
N HIS A 97 0.24 -6.01 -23.30
CA HIS A 97 0.22 -5.04 -24.41
C HIS A 97 -0.60 -3.79 -24.01
N PRO A 98 -0.42 -2.61 -24.63
CA PRO A 98 -1.16 -1.38 -24.29
C PRO A 98 -2.68 -1.48 -24.48
N THR A 99 -3.16 -2.50 -25.20
CA THR A 99 -4.55 -2.65 -25.61
C THR A 99 -5.25 -3.89 -25.05
N ASN A 100 -4.56 -4.79 -24.33
CA ASN A 100 -5.14 -6.03 -23.81
C ASN A 100 -5.30 -6.01 -22.29
N SER A 101 -6.45 -6.51 -21.82
CA SER A 101 -6.80 -6.73 -20.41
C SER A 101 -6.14 -7.96 -19.77
N GLU A 102 -5.19 -8.58 -20.46
CA GLU A 102 -4.53 -9.81 -20.02
C GLU A 102 -3.55 -9.55 -18.87
N LEU A 103 -3.57 -10.46 -17.90
CA LEU A 103 -2.67 -10.44 -16.76
C LEU A 103 -1.26 -10.86 -17.20
N PRO A 104 -0.21 -10.31 -16.59
CA PRO A 104 1.18 -10.60 -16.96
C PRO A 104 1.55 -12.06 -16.72
N THR A 105 2.38 -12.59 -17.60
CA THR A 105 2.98 -13.92 -17.43
C THR A 105 4.18 -13.87 -16.48
N LEU A 106 4.68 -15.04 -16.06
CA LEU A 106 5.94 -15.13 -15.32
C LEU A 106 7.09 -14.41 -16.07
N GLU A 107 7.15 -14.54 -17.41
CA GLU A 107 8.19 -13.88 -18.19
C GLU A 107 8.11 -12.35 -18.08
N ASP A 108 6.90 -11.78 -18.11
CA ASP A 108 6.70 -10.34 -18.02
C ASP A 108 7.13 -9.81 -16.65
N HIS A 109 6.78 -10.51 -15.57
CA HIS A 109 7.28 -10.19 -14.23
C HIS A 109 8.80 -10.24 -14.18
N LEU A 110 9.42 -11.32 -14.65
CA LEU A 110 10.88 -11.49 -14.62
C LEU A 110 11.61 -10.42 -15.44
N LYS A 111 11.09 -10.07 -16.62
CA LYS A 111 11.63 -8.95 -17.43
C LYS A 111 11.57 -7.63 -16.67
N THR A 112 10.43 -7.32 -16.07
CA THR A 112 10.22 -6.06 -15.33
C THR A 112 11.13 -5.97 -14.11
N ILE A 113 11.20 -7.04 -13.32
CA ILE A 113 12.10 -7.11 -12.16
C ILE A 113 13.56 -7.01 -12.61
N THR A 114 13.94 -7.69 -13.70
CA THR A 114 15.29 -7.60 -14.30
C THR A 114 15.63 -6.17 -14.68
N LYS A 115 14.73 -5.45 -15.37
CA LYS A 115 14.93 -4.04 -15.70
C LYS A 115 15.18 -3.18 -14.46
N LYS A 116 14.36 -3.35 -13.42
CA LYS A 116 14.47 -2.59 -12.17
C LYS A 116 15.79 -2.85 -11.43
N ILE A 117 16.21 -4.12 -11.34
CA ILE A 117 17.51 -4.48 -10.76
C ILE A 117 18.64 -3.83 -11.57
N LEU A 118 18.60 -3.91 -12.89
CA LEU A 118 19.64 -3.31 -13.75
C LEU A 118 19.68 -1.78 -13.64
N HIS A 119 18.53 -1.12 -13.53
CA HIS A 119 18.46 0.31 -13.25
C HIS A 119 19.09 0.66 -11.91
N SER A 120 18.75 -0.06 -10.83
CA SER A 120 19.35 0.15 -9.51
C SER A 120 20.86 -0.11 -9.51
N ALA A 121 21.32 -1.22 -10.11
CA ALA A 121 22.74 -1.51 -10.28
C ALA A 121 23.48 -0.39 -11.04
N THR A 122 22.88 0.13 -12.12
CA THR A 122 23.45 1.24 -12.89
C THR A 122 23.56 2.50 -12.05
N HIS A 123 22.51 2.82 -11.28
CA HIS A 123 22.49 3.96 -10.39
C HIS A 123 23.57 3.83 -9.29
N GLN A 124 23.71 2.65 -8.67
CA GLN A 124 24.74 2.37 -7.68
C GLN A 124 26.14 2.57 -8.26
N ILE A 125 26.40 2.07 -9.48
CA ILE A 125 27.68 2.29 -10.16
C ILE A 125 27.91 3.78 -10.37
N CYS A 126 26.96 4.49 -10.99
CA CYS A 126 27.11 5.92 -11.31
C CYS A 126 27.32 6.79 -10.07
N THR A 127 26.59 6.53 -8.99
CA THR A 127 26.71 7.29 -7.73
C THR A 127 28.01 7.01 -7.00
N SER A 128 28.60 5.82 -7.18
CA SER A 128 29.87 5.45 -6.54
C SER A 128 31.13 5.97 -7.23
N LEU A 129 31.00 6.63 -8.38
CA LEU A 129 32.11 7.14 -9.21
C LEU A 129 32.45 8.63 -8.95
N ASP A 130 31.93 9.22 -7.87
CA ASP A 130 32.28 10.56 -7.34
C ASP A 130 32.34 11.68 -8.39
N GLY A 131 31.43 11.66 -9.36
CA GLY A 131 31.33 12.71 -10.37
C GLY A 131 32.01 12.40 -11.71
N SER A 132 32.92 11.40 -11.73
CA SER A 132 33.65 10.95 -12.92
C SER A 132 32.71 10.46 -14.03
N ILE A 133 33.13 10.64 -15.29
CA ILE A 133 32.42 10.05 -16.42
C ILE A 133 32.53 8.53 -16.31
N PRO A 134 31.43 7.77 -16.36
CA PRO A 134 31.50 6.33 -16.25
C PRO A 134 32.25 5.71 -17.43
N SER A 135 33.51 5.32 -17.23
CA SER A 135 34.34 4.62 -18.23
C SER A 135 34.62 3.18 -17.82
N HIS A 136 34.99 2.32 -18.78
CA HIS A 136 35.40 0.94 -18.50
C HIS A 136 36.45 0.86 -17.37
N GLU A 137 37.45 1.75 -17.43
CA GLU A 137 38.53 1.83 -16.46
C GLU A 137 38.06 2.33 -15.10
N ALA A 138 37.24 3.39 -15.06
CA ALA A 138 36.69 3.92 -13.81
C ALA A 138 35.81 2.88 -13.10
N ILE A 139 34.95 2.18 -13.84
CA ILE A 139 34.11 1.10 -13.31
C ILE A 139 34.97 -0.08 -12.85
N LYS A 140 36.02 -0.44 -13.60
CA LYS A 140 36.92 -1.56 -13.25
C LYS A 140 37.70 -1.25 -11.98
N ASN A 141 38.15 -0.02 -11.81
CA ASN A 141 38.86 0.43 -10.61
C ASN A 141 37.93 0.41 -9.39
N ARG A 142 36.67 0.82 -9.54
CA ARG A 142 35.70 0.84 -8.44
C ARG A 142 35.12 -0.53 -8.09
N PHE A 143 34.83 -1.34 -9.10
CA PHE A 143 34.24 -2.68 -9.01
C PHE A 143 35.09 -3.69 -9.78
N PRO A 144 36.26 -4.09 -9.25
CA PRO A 144 37.19 -4.98 -9.97
C PRO A 144 36.61 -6.38 -10.25
N GLN A 145 35.64 -6.80 -9.44
CA GLN A 145 34.96 -8.09 -9.60
C GLN A 145 33.76 -8.03 -10.57
N LEU A 146 33.35 -6.84 -11.01
CA LEU A 146 32.22 -6.69 -11.91
C LEU A 146 32.54 -7.24 -13.29
N ASN A 147 31.78 -8.25 -13.71
CA ASN A 147 31.77 -8.73 -15.08
C ASN A 147 31.07 -7.70 -15.96
N GLN A 148 31.81 -6.65 -16.35
CA GLN A 148 31.28 -5.54 -17.13
C GLN A 148 30.71 -6.00 -18.48
N LYS A 149 31.26 -7.06 -19.10
CA LYS A 149 30.74 -7.60 -20.36
C LYS A 149 29.36 -8.23 -20.18
N LEU A 150 29.16 -8.99 -19.09
CA LEU A 150 27.85 -9.54 -18.74
C LEU A 150 26.85 -8.42 -18.40
N PHE A 151 27.26 -7.49 -17.55
CA PHE A 151 26.43 -6.35 -17.17
C PHE A 151 26.00 -5.52 -18.39
N ALA A 152 26.95 -5.19 -19.27
CA ALA A 152 26.71 -4.54 -20.54
C ALA A 152 25.71 -5.31 -21.43
N LYS A 153 25.89 -6.62 -21.57
CA LYS A 153 24.98 -7.48 -22.34
C LYS A 153 23.54 -7.45 -21.79
N LEU A 154 23.38 -7.48 -20.46
CA LEU A 154 22.08 -7.41 -19.81
C LEU A 154 21.42 -6.04 -20.01
N LEU A 155 22.18 -4.95 -19.85
CA LEU A 155 21.72 -3.59 -20.14
C LEU A 155 21.26 -3.44 -21.60
N THR A 156 22.08 -3.87 -22.56
CA THR A 156 21.72 -3.77 -24.00
C THR A 156 20.46 -4.55 -24.34
N ARG A 157 20.17 -5.63 -23.61
CA ARG A 157 19.02 -6.49 -23.90
C ARG A 157 17.74 -5.99 -23.28
N HIS A 158 17.79 -5.54 -22.02
CA HIS A 158 16.59 -5.22 -21.23
C HIS A 158 16.30 -3.72 -21.14
N ILE A 159 17.31 -2.87 -21.29
CA ILE A 159 17.19 -1.43 -21.12
C ILE A 159 17.21 -0.70 -22.46
N THR A 160 18.21 -0.95 -23.33
CA THR A 160 18.40 -0.19 -24.58
C THR A 160 17.19 -0.16 -25.52
N PRO A 161 16.42 -1.26 -25.75
CA PRO A 161 15.24 -1.20 -26.60
C PRO A 161 14.17 -0.23 -26.09
N ALA A 162 14.00 -0.10 -24.76
CA ALA A 162 13.05 0.84 -24.17
C ALA A 162 13.45 2.32 -24.34
N TYR A 163 14.75 2.60 -24.53
CA TYR A 163 15.27 3.95 -24.78
C TYR A 163 15.25 4.33 -26.26
N ALA A 164 15.26 3.36 -27.18
CA ALA A 164 15.16 3.59 -28.62
C ALA A 164 13.73 4.02 -29.03
N ASP A 165 12.70 3.46 -28.37
CA ASP A 165 11.30 3.72 -28.73
C ASP A 165 10.68 4.97 -28.06
N HIS A 166 11.45 5.76 -27.29
CA HIS A 166 10.99 6.97 -26.57
C HIS A 166 9.76 6.79 -25.63
N GLN A 167 9.33 5.56 -25.32
CA GLN A 167 8.05 5.28 -24.63
C GLN A 167 8.19 4.52 -23.29
N GLU A 168 8.90 5.05 -22.30
CA GLU A 168 8.69 4.57 -20.93
C GLU A 168 8.47 5.72 -19.92
N PRO A 169 7.19 6.01 -19.55
CA PRO A 169 6.82 6.85 -18.40
C PRO A 169 7.30 6.27 -17.04
N SER A 170 7.68 4.99 -17.02
CA SER A 170 8.16 4.20 -15.88
C SER A 170 9.43 4.74 -15.20
N PHE A 171 10.21 5.59 -15.89
CA PHE A 171 11.37 6.24 -15.28
C PHE A 171 10.92 7.28 -14.25
N GLN A 172 9.78 7.95 -14.45
CA GLN A 172 9.23 8.88 -13.46
C GLN A 172 8.83 8.14 -12.17
N ALA A 173 8.29 6.93 -12.26
CA ALA A 173 7.93 6.07 -11.12
C ALA A 173 9.16 5.46 -10.41
N THR A 174 10.11 4.90 -11.18
CA THR A 174 11.37 4.34 -10.67
C THR A 174 12.33 5.43 -10.15
N TYR A 175 12.16 6.69 -10.55
CA TYR A 175 12.91 7.84 -10.03
C TYR A 175 12.21 8.51 -8.83
N THR A 176 10.88 8.42 -8.73
CA THR A 176 10.13 8.78 -7.51
C THR A 176 10.52 7.88 -6.33
N TYR A 177 10.95 6.64 -6.60
CA TYR A 177 11.62 5.74 -5.65
C TYR A 177 12.96 6.31 -5.10
N PHE A 178 13.75 7.03 -5.92
CA PHE A 178 15.02 7.66 -5.51
C PHE A 178 14.87 9.08 -4.89
N LYS A 179 13.63 9.56 -4.67
CA LYS A 179 13.25 10.94 -4.30
C LYS A 179 13.72 11.41 -2.90
N GLY A 180 14.42 10.59 -2.13
CA GLY A 180 14.80 10.88 -0.74
C GLY A 180 16.17 11.55 -0.52
N ILE A 181 16.71 12.35 -1.45
CA ILE A 181 18.09 12.88 -1.35
C ILE A 181 18.23 14.42 -1.48
N ALA A 182 17.20 15.20 -1.80
CA ALA A 182 17.36 16.66 -2.01
C ALA A 182 16.37 17.53 -1.21
N THR A 183 16.90 18.51 -0.48
CA THR A 183 16.17 19.43 0.40
C THR A 183 15.48 20.59 -0.35
N THR A 184 15.80 20.85 -1.62
CA THR A 184 15.17 21.93 -2.43
C THR A 184 14.89 21.53 -3.89
N LEU A 185 13.88 22.15 -4.52
CA LEU A 185 13.42 21.92 -5.90
C LEU A 185 14.48 22.18 -6.98
N LEU A 186 15.35 23.17 -6.79
CA LEU A 186 16.36 23.56 -7.78
C LEU A 186 17.52 22.56 -7.86
N GLN A 187 17.97 22.05 -6.71
CA GLN A 187 18.98 21.00 -6.64
C GLN A 187 18.47 19.69 -7.26
N ARG A 188 17.16 19.40 -7.15
CA ARG A 188 16.53 18.24 -7.78
C ARG A 188 16.69 18.30 -9.30
N LEU A 189 16.34 19.41 -9.94
CA LEU A 189 16.40 19.55 -11.40
C LEU A 189 17.82 19.41 -11.97
N ILE A 190 18.83 19.95 -11.27
CA ILE A 190 20.23 19.86 -11.69
C ILE A 190 20.76 18.42 -11.51
N SER A 191 20.42 17.77 -10.41
CA SER A 191 20.80 16.37 -10.14
C SER A 191 20.13 15.41 -11.13
N ILE A 192 18.86 15.67 -11.46
CA ILE A 192 18.08 14.94 -12.49
C ILE A 192 18.82 15.00 -13.81
N GLN A 193 19.19 16.19 -14.28
CA GLN A 193 19.84 16.36 -15.57
C GLN A 193 21.22 15.70 -15.61
N ILE A 194 21.99 15.81 -14.52
CA ILE A 194 23.34 15.22 -14.42
C ILE A 194 23.27 13.68 -14.35
N ALA A 195 22.41 13.11 -13.51
CA ALA A 195 22.21 11.66 -13.41
C ALA A 195 21.66 11.09 -14.73
N TRP A 196 20.73 11.80 -15.37
CA TRP A 196 20.20 11.46 -16.69
C TRP A 196 21.29 11.45 -17.76
N THR A 197 22.13 12.49 -17.82
CA THR A 197 23.28 12.52 -18.76
C THR A 197 24.29 11.41 -18.47
N LYS A 198 24.57 11.09 -17.20
CA LYS A 198 25.55 10.06 -16.82
C LYS A 198 25.05 8.65 -17.08
N ILE A 199 23.78 8.35 -16.80
CA ILE A 199 23.15 7.06 -17.10
C ILE A 199 23.06 6.88 -18.63
N ARG A 200 22.63 7.91 -19.36
CA ARG A 200 22.59 7.88 -20.83
C ARG A 200 23.98 7.66 -21.42
N GLN A 201 24.99 8.34 -20.89
CA GLN A 201 26.39 8.18 -21.32
C GLN A 201 26.90 6.77 -21.03
N LEU A 202 26.65 6.22 -19.84
CA LEU A 202 27.05 4.84 -19.51
C LEU A 202 26.35 3.80 -20.40
N ILE A 203 25.04 3.97 -20.68
CA ILE A 203 24.32 3.11 -21.63
C ILE A 203 24.92 3.23 -23.02
N PHE A 204 25.22 4.45 -23.49
CA PHE A 204 25.85 4.70 -24.78
C PHE A 204 27.25 4.08 -24.86
N ASP A 205 28.10 4.30 -23.87
CA ASP A 205 29.46 3.76 -23.79
C ASP A 205 29.46 2.23 -23.71
N VAL A 206 28.46 1.66 -23.03
CA VAL A 206 28.20 0.21 -23.02
C VAL A 206 27.80 -0.32 -24.40
N ILE A 207 26.95 0.41 -25.14
CA ILE A 207 26.58 0.05 -26.52
C ILE A 207 27.81 0.10 -27.42
N VAL A 208 28.62 1.16 -27.33
CA VAL A 208 29.87 1.31 -28.10
C VAL A 208 30.85 0.19 -27.74
N PHE A 209 31.07 -0.07 -26.45
CA PHE A 209 31.95 -1.13 -25.96
C PHE A 209 31.52 -2.52 -26.43
N THR A 210 30.21 -2.84 -26.38
CA THR A 210 29.71 -4.15 -26.83
C THR A 210 29.78 -4.33 -28.35
N GLN A 211 29.70 -3.25 -29.14
CA GLN A 211 29.91 -3.29 -30.58
C GLN A 211 31.38 -3.43 -30.96
N ALA A 212 32.27 -2.73 -30.26
CA ALA A 212 33.72 -2.91 -30.39
C ALA A 212 34.13 -4.37 -30.09
N LEU A 213 33.57 -4.98 -29.04
CA LEU A 213 33.78 -6.40 -28.72
C LEU A 213 33.24 -7.38 -29.78
N LYS A 214 32.34 -6.94 -30.66
CA LYS A 214 31.77 -7.72 -31.77
C LYS A 214 32.45 -7.41 -33.12
N GLY A 215 33.49 -6.58 -33.14
CA GLY A 215 34.19 -6.18 -34.37
C GLY A 215 33.34 -5.33 -35.32
N LYS A 216 32.31 -4.63 -34.80
CA LYS A 216 31.43 -3.76 -35.59
C LYS A 216 31.77 -2.29 -35.32
N GLU A 217 31.68 -1.44 -36.34
CA GLU A 217 31.82 0.01 -36.20
C GLU A 217 30.79 0.58 -35.20
N PRO A 218 31.13 1.64 -34.44
CA PRO A 218 30.21 2.26 -33.49
C PRO A 218 28.95 2.77 -34.23
N PRO A 219 27.77 2.71 -33.58
CA PRO A 219 26.54 3.11 -34.26
C PRO A 219 26.54 4.63 -34.49
N PRO A 220 25.85 5.12 -35.53
CA PRO A 220 25.58 6.54 -35.68
C PRO A 220 24.83 7.09 -34.45
N PRO A 221 24.86 8.41 -34.21
CA PRO A 221 24.17 9.03 -33.08
C PRO A 221 22.71 8.60 -32.97
N LEU A 222 22.21 8.59 -31.73
CA LEU A 222 20.93 8.01 -31.25
C LEU A 222 19.65 8.34 -32.06
N SER A 223 19.70 9.26 -33.01
CA SER A 223 18.59 9.64 -33.89
C SER A 223 18.26 8.64 -35.01
N SER A 224 18.89 7.46 -35.04
CA SER A 224 18.86 6.58 -36.23
C SER A 224 18.57 5.09 -35.94
N ILE A 225 18.21 4.73 -34.71
CA ILE A 225 18.02 3.32 -34.31
C ILE A 225 16.53 2.97 -34.37
N ASP A 226 15.98 2.90 -35.58
CA ASP A 226 14.67 2.30 -35.81
C ASP A 226 14.83 0.82 -36.21
N THR A 227 14.03 -0.03 -35.56
CA THR A 227 13.69 -1.41 -35.95
C THR A 227 14.82 -2.45 -35.96
N ILE A 228 15.00 -3.15 -34.83
CA ILE A 228 15.48 -4.54 -34.84
C ILE A 228 14.37 -5.43 -34.29
N THR A 229 13.58 -5.99 -35.21
CA THR A 229 12.57 -7.02 -34.97
C THR A 229 13.22 -8.30 -34.44
N ARG A 230 12.77 -8.82 -33.29
CA ARG A 230 13.18 -10.13 -32.75
C ARG A 230 12.01 -11.08 -32.63
N SER A 231 12.24 -12.34 -33.01
CA SER A 231 11.29 -13.44 -33.02
C SER A 231 10.95 -13.98 -31.62
N THR A 232 9.67 -14.25 -31.41
CA THR A 232 8.97 -14.49 -30.13
C THR A 232 9.18 -15.86 -29.47
N GLN A 233 9.73 -16.87 -30.15
CA GLN A 233 9.96 -18.19 -29.52
C GLN A 233 11.27 -18.29 -28.73
N SER A 234 12.21 -17.35 -28.93
CA SER A 234 13.53 -17.35 -28.28
C SER A 234 13.56 -16.62 -26.93
N THR A 235 12.49 -15.92 -26.55
CA THR A 235 12.47 -14.96 -25.44
C THR A 235 12.25 -15.59 -24.06
N HIS A 236 11.41 -16.64 -23.95
CA HIS A 236 11.07 -17.27 -22.67
C HIS A 236 12.28 -17.84 -21.91
N LEU A 237 13.13 -18.65 -22.58
CA LEU A 237 14.34 -19.24 -21.97
C LEU A 237 15.39 -18.18 -21.61
N LEU A 238 15.39 -17.05 -22.32
CA LEU A 238 16.35 -15.97 -22.09
C LEU A 238 16.00 -15.14 -20.85
N ALA A 239 14.72 -14.86 -20.59
CA ALA A 239 14.32 -14.03 -19.45
C ALA A 239 14.64 -14.69 -18.10
N ALA A 240 14.29 -15.97 -17.93
CA ALA A 240 14.62 -16.73 -16.73
C ALA A 240 16.14 -16.92 -16.58
N GLY A 241 16.85 -17.18 -17.68
CA GLY A 241 18.31 -17.25 -17.70
C GLY A 241 18.96 -15.94 -17.26
N ASP A 242 18.51 -14.82 -17.80
CA ASP A 242 19.03 -13.49 -17.46
C ASP A 242 18.71 -13.09 -16.02
N PHE A 243 17.51 -13.40 -15.53
CA PHE A 243 17.14 -13.18 -14.14
C PHE A 243 18.09 -13.92 -13.19
N ASN A 244 18.42 -15.19 -13.49
CA ASN A 244 19.38 -15.96 -12.72
C ASN A 244 20.79 -15.34 -12.74
N LEU A 245 21.20 -14.69 -13.83
CA LEU A 245 22.49 -14.00 -13.92
C LEU A 245 22.56 -12.77 -13.00
N LEU A 246 21.43 -12.18 -12.59
CA LEU A 246 21.40 -11.06 -11.64
C LEU A 246 21.88 -11.46 -10.24
N SER A 247 21.73 -12.74 -9.86
CA SER A 247 22.31 -13.28 -8.62
C SER A 247 23.83 -13.10 -8.57
N GLN A 248 24.50 -13.19 -9.73
CA GLN A 248 25.95 -13.03 -9.84
C GLN A 248 26.38 -11.56 -9.71
N LEU A 249 25.50 -10.62 -10.07
CA LEU A 249 25.79 -9.18 -10.00
C LEU A 249 25.80 -8.64 -8.58
N ALA A 250 24.96 -9.15 -7.68
CA ALA A 250 24.89 -8.70 -6.28
C ALA A 250 26.30 -8.62 -5.62
N PRO A 251 27.07 -9.72 -5.50
CA PRO A 251 28.37 -9.68 -4.82
C PRO A 251 29.39 -8.85 -5.58
N GLN A 252 29.27 -8.77 -6.92
CA GLN A 252 30.15 -7.94 -7.75
C GLN A 252 29.96 -6.44 -7.51
N LEU A 253 28.78 -6.05 -7.01
CA LEU A 253 28.44 -4.69 -6.59
C LEU A 253 28.60 -4.48 -5.07
N GLY A 254 29.17 -5.45 -4.35
CA GLY A 254 29.31 -5.41 -2.89
C GLY A 254 27.99 -5.59 -2.13
N LEU A 255 26.99 -6.23 -2.75
CA LEU A 255 25.71 -6.59 -2.15
C LEU A 255 25.69 -8.07 -1.80
N ASP A 256 25.07 -8.41 -0.67
CA ASP A 256 24.80 -9.79 -0.28
C ASP A 256 23.60 -10.36 -1.07
N ALA A 257 22.56 -9.54 -1.26
CA ALA A 257 21.33 -9.91 -1.97
C ALA A 257 20.54 -8.70 -2.51
N TRP A 258 19.61 -9.00 -3.43
CA TRP A 258 18.54 -8.13 -3.89
C TRP A 258 17.23 -8.48 -3.19
N TYR A 259 16.51 -7.51 -2.63
CA TYR A 259 15.18 -7.73 -2.05
C TYR A 259 14.11 -7.20 -3.00
N ILE A 260 13.25 -8.07 -3.51
CA ILE A 260 12.15 -7.69 -4.40
C ILE A 260 10.92 -7.50 -3.53
N LEU A 261 10.46 -6.27 -3.39
CA LEU A 261 9.33 -5.90 -2.53
C LEU A 261 8.08 -5.77 -3.38
N ILE A 262 7.17 -6.73 -3.28
CA ILE A 262 5.94 -6.80 -4.08
C ILE A 262 4.79 -6.26 -3.25
N ASP A 263 4.18 -5.17 -3.69
CA ASP A 263 3.08 -4.49 -3.01
C ASP A 263 2.02 -4.03 -4.02
N LYS A 264 0.87 -3.56 -3.54
CA LYS A 264 -0.21 -2.99 -4.39
C LYS A 264 -0.79 -3.93 -5.44
N VAL A 265 -0.69 -5.24 -5.22
CA VAL A 265 -1.30 -6.25 -6.10
C VAL A 265 -2.81 -6.00 -6.26
N ASP A 266 -3.50 -5.58 -5.19
CA ASP A 266 -4.94 -5.29 -5.21
C ASP A 266 -5.31 -3.85 -5.64
N GLU A 267 -4.32 -3.01 -5.93
CA GLU A 267 -4.50 -1.63 -6.43
C GLU A 267 -4.20 -1.51 -7.93
N ASP A 268 -3.77 -2.59 -8.60
CA ASP A 268 -3.58 -2.61 -10.05
C ASP A 268 -4.93 -2.44 -10.76
N GLU A 269 -4.99 -1.52 -11.73
CA GLU A 269 -6.22 -1.13 -12.42
C GLU A 269 -6.96 -2.32 -13.06
N ARG A 270 -6.23 -3.34 -13.53
CA ARG A 270 -6.82 -4.52 -14.18
C ARG A 270 -7.51 -5.45 -13.19
N THR A 271 -7.10 -5.41 -11.92
CA THR A 271 -7.73 -6.20 -10.87
C THR A 271 -9.08 -5.64 -10.47
N ASN A 272 -9.34 -4.34 -10.69
CA ASN A 272 -10.56 -3.67 -10.27
C ASN A 272 -10.93 -3.98 -8.80
N SER A 273 -9.92 -4.03 -7.92
CA SER A 273 -10.09 -4.37 -6.51
C SER A 273 -10.67 -5.78 -6.24
N ASP A 274 -10.69 -6.67 -7.23
CA ASP A 274 -11.18 -8.04 -7.14
C ASP A 274 -10.09 -9.00 -6.63
N ALA A 275 -10.45 -9.84 -5.65
CA ALA A 275 -9.49 -10.75 -5.01
C ALA A 275 -8.98 -11.85 -5.97
N ALA A 276 -9.84 -12.39 -6.84
CA ALA A 276 -9.47 -13.45 -7.78
C ALA A 276 -8.53 -12.94 -8.87
N LYS A 277 -8.82 -11.77 -9.45
CA LYS A 277 -7.92 -11.11 -10.40
C LYS A 277 -6.59 -10.74 -9.76
N SER A 278 -6.61 -10.23 -8.53
CA SER A 278 -5.40 -9.93 -7.75
C SER A 278 -4.56 -11.17 -7.48
N ALA A 279 -5.18 -12.31 -7.17
CA ALA A 279 -4.47 -13.59 -7.02
C ALA A 279 -3.84 -14.02 -8.35
N ASN A 280 -4.61 -14.01 -9.44
CA ASN A 280 -4.15 -14.39 -10.78
C ASN A 280 -2.98 -13.54 -11.28
N LEU A 281 -2.92 -12.26 -10.86
CA LEU A 281 -1.81 -11.36 -11.16
C LEU A 281 -0.47 -11.86 -10.58
N ILE A 282 -0.46 -12.53 -9.43
CA ILE A 282 0.80 -12.90 -8.73
C ILE A 282 1.09 -14.40 -8.69
N ILE A 283 0.09 -15.24 -9.00
CA ILE A 283 0.22 -16.69 -9.10
C ILE A 283 1.41 -17.16 -9.96
N PRO A 284 1.71 -16.56 -11.13
CA PRO A 284 2.84 -16.99 -11.95
C PRO A 284 4.19 -16.95 -11.21
N LEU A 285 4.39 -15.94 -10.35
CA LEU A 285 5.57 -15.83 -9.49
C LEU A 285 5.52 -16.83 -8.33
N LEU A 286 4.37 -16.92 -7.64
CA LEU A 286 4.22 -17.76 -6.45
C LEU A 286 4.28 -19.27 -6.75
N LYS A 287 3.84 -19.71 -7.93
CA LYS A 287 3.94 -21.14 -8.37
C LYS A 287 5.39 -21.54 -8.69
N ASN A 288 6.25 -20.60 -9.05
CA ASN A 288 7.61 -20.90 -9.51
C ASN A 288 8.63 -20.87 -8.36
N LEU A 289 8.68 -21.95 -7.56
CA LEU A 289 9.63 -22.06 -6.44
C LEU A 289 11.09 -21.85 -6.86
N LYS A 290 11.49 -22.34 -8.04
CA LYS A 290 12.85 -22.12 -8.57
C LYS A 290 13.21 -20.64 -8.68
N THR A 291 12.25 -19.81 -9.08
CA THR A 291 12.40 -18.35 -9.14
C THR A 291 12.51 -17.76 -7.73
N LEU A 292 11.62 -18.17 -6.82
CA LEU A 292 11.60 -17.66 -5.44
C LEU A 292 12.84 -18.06 -4.62
N GLU A 293 13.47 -19.18 -4.96
CA GLU A 293 14.67 -19.73 -4.33
C GLU A 293 15.96 -19.31 -5.06
N THR A 294 15.88 -18.35 -5.99
CA THR A 294 17.05 -17.86 -6.73
C THR A 294 18.08 -17.31 -5.73
N PRO A 295 19.34 -17.80 -5.74
CA PRO A 295 20.35 -17.33 -4.79
C PRO A 295 20.51 -15.82 -4.83
N ARG A 296 20.67 -15.19 -3.66
CA ARG A 296 20.90 -13.74 -3.52
C ARG A 296 19.76 -12.87 -4.08
N ILE A 297 18.58 -13.43 -4.34
CA ILE A 297 17.37 -12.68 -4.66
C ILE A 297 16.26 -13.16 -3.72
N SER A 298 15.61 -12.23 -3.03
CA SER A 298 14.60 -12.57 -2.03
C SER A 298 13.32 -11.79 -2.26
N PHE A 299 12.22 -12.51 -2.46
CA PHE A 299 10.91 -11.92 -2.69
C PHE A 299 10.17 -11.68 -1.38
N LYS A 300 9.71 -10.46 -1.15
CA LYS A 300 8.93 -10.04 0.02
C LYS A 300 7.57 -9.55 -0.48
N PHE A 301 6.54 -10.36 -0.32
CA PHE A 301 5.19 -10.05 -0.78
C PHE A 301 4.37 -9.41 0.34
N PHE A 302 3.67 -8.33 0.04
CA PHE A 302 2.72 -7.65 0.91
C PHE A 302 1.33 -7.75 0.28
N LEU A 303 0.61 -8.82 0.61
CA LEU A 303 -0.60 -9.23 -0.11
C LEU A 303 -1.87 -8.91 0.68
N TRP A 304 -2.96 -8.65 -0.03
CA TRP A 304 -4.27 -8.58 0.59
C TRP A 304 -4.67 -9.95 1.18
N ASP A 305 -5.21 -9.97 2.39
CA ASP A 305 -5.55 -11.20 3.13
C ASP A 305 -6.60 -12.07 2.42
N GLN A 306 -7.50 -11.47 1.65
CA GLN A 306 -8.47 -12.19 0.82
C GLN A 306 -7.85 -13.03 -0.30
N LEU A 307 -6.56 -12.83 -0.63
CA LEU A 307 -5.87 -13.69 -1.59
C LEU A 307 -5.52 -15.06 -0.96
N ARG A 308 -5.39 -15.16 0.36
CA ARG A 308 -4.89 -16.39 1.01
C ARG A 308 -5.72 -17.64 0.65
N PRO A 309 -7.06 -17.64 0.75
CA PRO A 309 -7.87 -18.81 0.36
C PRO A 309 -7.72 -19.14 -1.13
N LEU A 310 -7.65 -18.12 -1.99
CA LEU A 310 -7.51 -18.27 -3.44
C LEU A 310 -6.16 -18.90 -3.81
N LEU A 311 -5.08 -18.44 -3.16
CA LEU A 311 -3.74 -19.01 -3.35
C LEU A 311 -3.67 -20.45 -2.84
N THR A 312 -4.36 -20.79 -1.74
CA THR A 312 -4.43 -22.18 -1.26
C THR A 312 -5.18 -23.07 -2.26
N ASN A 313 -6.28 -22.60 -2.84
CA ASN A 313 -7.04 -23.35 -3.86
C ASN A 313 -6.24 -23.56 -5.16
N GLU A 314 -5.25 -22.70 -5.42
CA GLU A 314 -4.36 -22.77 -6.58
C GLU A 314 -3.08 -23.59 -6.31
N ASP A 315 -3.07 -24.41 -5.26
CA ASP A 315 -1.95 -25.28 -4.84
C ASP A 315 -0.62 -24.53 -4.62
N ILE A 316 -0.68 -23.25 -4.25
CA ILE A 316 0.51 -22.49 -3.85
C ILE A 316 1.06 -23.09 -2.56
N ARG A 317 2.34 -23.45 -2.56
CA ARG A 317 3.08 -24.02 -1.42
C ARG A 317 3.39 -22.99 -0.33
N LEU A 318 2.35 -22.42 0.27
CA LEU A 318 2.46 -21.49 1.39
C LEU A 318 3.17 -22.12 2.61
N ASP A 319 3.19 -23.44 2.72
CA ASP A 319 3.98 -24.17 3.73
C ASP A 319 5.50 -24.04 3.52
N LYS A 320 5.95 -23.79 2.28
CA LYS A 320 7.37 -23.59 1.93
C LYS A 320 7.81 -22.13 1.92
N ILE A 321 6.87 -21.19 2.01
CA ILE A 321 7.14 -19.75 2.02
C ILE A 321 6.70 -19.19 3.37
N LYS A 322 7.64 -18.63 4.14
CA LYS A 322 7.29 -18.01 5.44
C LYS A 322 6.18 -16.98 5.23
N ASN A 323 5.10 -17.11 5.98
CA ASN A 323 3.97 -16.21 5.83
C ASN A 323 3.36 -15.81 7.18
N TRP A 324 2.89 -14.57 7.26
CA TRP A 324 2.26 -14.00 8.44
C TRP A 324 0.96 -13.28 8.08
N SER A 325 0.09 -13.10 9.07
CA SER A 325 -1.06 -12.20 8.97
C SER A 325 -0.75 -10.95 9.80
N MET A 326 -0.87 -9.78 9.17
CA MET A 326 -0.70 -8.50 9.83
C MET A 326 -1.94 -8.22 10.67
N THR A 327 -1.74 -7.98 11.96
CA THR A 327 -2.78 -7.65 12.92
C THR A 327 -2.26 -6.59 13.86
N TRP A 328 -3.15 -5.78 14.41
CA TRP A 328 -2.82 -4.77 15.41
C TRP A 328 -3.61 -5.01 16.68
N THR A 329 -2.95 -4.86 17.81
CA THR A 329 -3.57 -4.72 19.11
C THR A 329 -3.90 -3.25 19.40
N ASP A 330 -4.88 -3.00 20.26
CA ASP A 330 -5.23 -1.65 20.72
C ASP A 330 -4.01 -0.91 21.30
N HIS A 331 -3.12 -1.64 22.00
CA HIS A 331 -1.88 -1.08 22.55
C HIS A 331 -0.92 -0.59 21.46
N GLU A 332 -0.66 -1.41 20.43
CA GLU A 332 0.23 -1.03 19.32
C GLU A 332 -0.34 0.15 18.51
N LEU A 333 -1.67 0.24 18.36
CA LEU A 333 -2.31 1.37 17.69
C LEU A 333 -2.25 2.65 18.53
N GLN A 334 -2.42 2.54 19.84
CA GLN A 334 -2.23 3.65 20.77
C GLN A 334 -0.76 4.12 20.76
N GLU A 335 0.20 3.20 20.75
CA GLU A 335 1.62 3.51 20.59
C GLU A 335 1.89 4.24 19.27
N MET A 336 1.33 3.77 18.16
CA MET A 336 1.46 4.42 16.84
C MET A 336 0.92 5.86 16.87
N ILE A 337 -0.25 6.08 17.48
CA ILE A 337 -0.81 7.43 17.68
C ILE A 337 0.19 8.29 18.47
N ASN A 338 0.67 7.80 19.61
CA ASN A 338 1.52 8.56 20.52
C ASN A 338 2.88 8.92 19.89
N LEU A 339 3.51 7.98 19.21
CA LEU A 339 4.75 8.22 18.48
C LEU A 339 4.53 9.27 17.38
N ARG A 340 3.41 9.19 16.65
CA ARG A 340 3.06 10.15 15.61
C ARG A 340 2.85 11.55 16.20
N LEU A 341 2.12 11.69 17.30
CA LEU A 341 1.97 12.98 17.99
C LEU A 341 3.33 13.54 18.44
N THR A 342 4.16 12.68 19.05
CA THR A 342 5.51 13.04 19.54
C THR A 342 6.40 13.55 18.40
N VAL A 343 6.43 12.86 17.27
CA VAL A 343 7.24 13.21 16.10
C VAL A 343 6.79 14.54 15.46
N PHE A 344 5.48 14.77 15.38
CA PHE A 344 4.94 15.99 14.78
C PHE A 344 5.02 17.19 15.72
N SER A 345 5.08 16.97 17.04
CA SER A 345 5.19 18.02 18.06
C SER A 345 6.62 18.25 18.58
N LYS A 346 7.61 17.49 18.09
CA LYS A 346 8.98 17.47 18.64
C LYS A 346 8.98 17.21 20.16
N GLY A 347 8.12 16.31 20.61
CA GLY A 347 7.99 15.89 22.00
C GLY A 347 7.13 16.79 22.89
N LYS A 348 6.54 17.88 22.37
CA LYS A 348 5.66 18.76 23.17
C LYS A 348 4.32 18.12 23.52
N THR A 349 3.76 17.36 22.58
CA THR A 349 2.48 16.64 22.73
C THR A 349 2.71 15.18 22.37
N THR A 350 2.58 14.31 23.36
CA THR A 350 2.94 12.88 23.26
C THR A 350 1.72 11.95 23.34
N THR A 351 0.58 12.44 23.82
CA THR A 351 -0.68 11.70 23.95
C THR A 351 -1.86 12.55 23.49
N LEU A 352 -2.97 11.91 23.15
CA LEU A 352 -4.24 12.59 22.89
C LEU A 352 -4.80 13.24 24.16
N ASP A 353 -4.54 12.64 25.33
CA ASP A 353 -4.99 13.18 26.63
C ASP A 353 -4.49 14.61 26.87
N ALA A 354 -3.24 14.90 26.45
CA ALA A 354 -2.62 16.21 26.63
C ALA A 354 -3.34 17.35 25.90
N ILE A 355 -4.16 17.03 24.90
CA ILE A 355 -4.91 17.98 24.07
C ILE A 355 -6.42 17.82 24.22
N CYS A 356 -6.89 17.07 25.23
CA CYS A 356 -8.31 16.81 25.47
C CYS A 356 -8.77 17.35 26.83
N GLU A 357 -10.05 17.71 26.91
CA GLU A 357 -10.71 17.96 28.19
C GLU A 357 -10.78 16.67 29.03
N PRO A 358 -10.89 16.74 30.38
CA PRO A 358 -10.82 15.56 31.24
C PRO A 358 -11.84 14.45 30.96
N ASP A 359 -13.02 14.78 30.46
CA ASP A 359 -14.06 13.83 30.06
C ASP A 359 -13.77 13.20 28.68
N ALA A 360 -13.28 14.01 27.73
CA ALA A 360 -12.84 13.60 26.42
C ALA A 360 -11.63 12.66 26.48
N SER A 361 -10.61 13.00 27.27
CA SER A 361 -9.37 12.21 27.46
C SER A 361 -9.67 10.76 27.87
N ARG A 362 -10.64 10.54 28.76
CA ARG A 362 -11.03 9.19 29.23
C ARG A 362 -11.57 8.27 28.15
N THR A 363 -11.96 8.81 26.99
CA THR A 363 -12.71 8.08 25.97
C THR A 363 -12.08 8.11 24.58
N ILE A 364 -11.27 9.13 24.27
CA ILE A 364 -10.83 9.39 22.90
C ILE A 364 -10.14 8.20 22.23
N TYR A 365 -9.18 7.54 22.91
CA TYR A 365 -8.52 6.35 22.34
C TYR A 365 -9.53 5.24 22.05
N LYS A 366 -10.35 4.90 23.05
CA LYS A 366 -11.34 3.82 22.90
C LYS A 366 -12.26 4.07 21.71
N GLU A 367 -12.71 5.31 21.52
CA GLU A 367 -13.64 5.64 20.44
C GLU A 367 -12.98 5.67 19.07
N VAL A 368 -11.79 6.24 18.97
CA VAL A 368 -11.00 6.23 17.74
C VAL A 368 -10.71 4.78 17.33
N LEU A 369 -10.22 3.94 18.24
CA LEU A 369 -9.87 2.55 17.95
C LEU A 369 -11.10 1.71 17.60
N THR A 370 -12.22 1.90 18.31
CA THR A 370 -13.49 1.20 18.02
C THR A 370 -13.97 1.47 16.59
N HIS A 371 -13.92 2.72 16.12
CA HIS A 371 -14.42 3.08 14.78
C HIS A 371 -13.37 2.88 13.68
N ALA A 372 -12.09 2.79 14.03
CA ALA A 372 -11.01 2.48 13.10
C ALA A 372 -10.96 1.00 12.71
N THR A 373 -11.64 0.12 13.45
CA THR A 373 -11.65 -1.33 13.19
C THR A 373 -10.24 -1.92 13.02
N ASN A 374 -9.31 -1.47 13.89
CA ASN A 374 -7.90 -1.88 13.92
C ASN A 374 -7.08 -1.58 12.64
N ALA A 375 -7.45 -0.55 11.88
CA ALA A 375 -6.69 -0.10 10.71
C ALA A 375 -6.05 1.29 10.95
N PRO A 376 -4.69 1.40 10.91
CA PRO A 376 -3.98 2.67 11.07
C PRO A 376 -4.48 3.80 10.17
N ARG A 377 -4.80 3.50 8.91
CA ARG A 377 -5.33 4.50 7.96
C ARG A 377 -6.67 5.10 8.40
N GLU A 378 -7.51 4.30 9.05
CA GLU A 378 -8.81 4.76 9.54
C GLU A 378 -8.64 5.63 10.80
N ILE A 379 -7.65 5.31 11.66
CA ILE A 379 -7.27 6.16 12.80
C ILE A 379 -6.88 7.57 12.33
N VAL A 380 -6.02 7.65 11.30
CA VAL A 380 -5.58 8.94 10.75
C VAL A 380 -6.77 9.76 10.25
N GLN A 381 -7.70 9.14 9.51
CA GLN A 381 -8.90 9.82 9.01
C GLN A 381 -9.86 10.27 10.12
N ILE A 382 -10.02 9.45 11.18
CA ILE A 382 -10.85 9.81 12.33
C ILE A 382 -10.25 11.02 13.05
N LEU A 383 -8.95 10.99 13.35
CA LEU A 383 -8.29 12.06 14.09
C LEU A 383 -8.20 13.36 13.28
N ASP A 384 -7.99 13.29 11.96
CA ASP A 384 -8.12 14.44 11.05
C ASP A 384 -9.53 15.06 11.15
N SER A 385 -10.58 14.23 11.06
CA SER A 385 -11.97 14.70 11.16
C SER A 385 -12.27 15.35 12.51
N ILE A 386 -11.83 14.75 13.63
CA ILE A 386 -11.99 15.33 14.98
C ILE A 386 -11.28 16.68 15.08
N PHE A 387 -10.04 16.80 14.58
CA PHE A 387 -9.28 18.04 14.64
C PHE A 387 -9.94 19.16 13.84
N ARG A 388 -10.41 18.84 12.63
CA ARG A 388 -11.12 19.79 11.76
C ARG A 388 -12.44 20.23 12.36
N GLU A 389 -13.25 19.30 12.89
CA GLU A 389 -14.53 19.64 13.51
C GLU A 389 -14.36 20.42 14.82
N HIS A 390 -13.31 20.14 15.59
CA HIS A 390 -12.94 20.97 16.74
C HIS A 390 -12.62 22.41 16.30
N ALA A 391 -11.73 22.59 15.33
CA ALA A 391 -11.35 23.92 14.82
C ALA A 391 -12.56 24.68 14.24
N ARG A 392 -13.41 23.98 13.47
CA ARG A 392 -14.61 24.51 12.83
C ARG A 392 -15.58 25.12 13.84
N HIS A 393 -15.80 24.41 14.94
CA HIS A 393 -16.84 24.74 15.91
C HIS A 393 -16.34 25.33 17.23
N HIS A 394 -15.05 25.56 17.38
CA HIS A 394 -14.48 26.25 18.54
C HIS A 394 -15.01 27.70 18.64
N ASP A 395 -15.45 28.08 19.84
CA ASP A 395 -15.86 29.44 20.17
C ASP A 395 -14.65 30.24 20.67
N THR A 396 -14.33 31.30 19.95
CA THR A 396 -13.19 32.18 20.23
C THR A 396 -13.36 33.00 21.50
N HIS A 397 -14.56 33.01 22.11
CA HIS A 397 -14.86 33.94 23.20
C HIS A 397 -14.72 33.40 24.62
N ASN A 398 -14.69 32.08 24.90
CA ASN A 398 -14.37 31.58 26.25
C ASN A 398 -14.19 30.06 26.45
N SER A 399 -13.95 29.27 25.41
CA SER A 399 -13.68 27.82 25.57
C SER A 399 -12.19 27.50 25.62
N SER A 400 -11.83 26.54 26.47
CA SER A 400 -10.55 25.84 26.42
C SER A 400 -10.19 25.46 24.97
N LEU A 401 -8.92 25.56 24.58
CA LEU A 401 -8.43 25.08 23.28
C LEU A 401 -8.22 23.54 23.28
N LEU A 402 -8.72 22.85 24.31
CA LEU A 402 -8.69 21.40 24.40
C LEU A 402 -9.88 20.79 23.67
N ILE A 403 -9.66 19.61 23.08
CA ILE A 403 -10.69 18.83 22.41
C ILE A 403 -11.75 18.41 23.43
N SER A 404 -12.98 18.87 23.20
CA SER A 404 -14.14 18.52 24.02
C SER A 404 -14.77 17.20 23.58
N ARG A 405 -15.59 16.63 24.46
CA ARG A 405 -16.39 15.43 24.16
C ARG A 405 -17.28 15.63 22.94
N GLU A 406 -17.88 16.80 22.81
CA GLU A 406 -18.73 17.13 21.66
C GLU A 406 -17.94 17.18 20.35
N SER A 407 -16.69 17.64 20.39
CA SER A 407 -15.81 17.68 19.22
C SER A 407 -15.48 16.27 18.71
N ILE A 408 -15.23 15.32 19.63
CA ILE A 408 -15.03 13.91 19.29
C ILE A 408 -16.29 13.33 18.62
N GLU A 409 -17.47 13.60 19.19
CA GLU A 409 -18.73 13.09 18.64
C GLU A 409 -19.01 13.66 17.24
N ARG A 410 -18.77 14.95 17.00
CA ARG A 410 -18.96 15.57 15.68
C ARG A 410 -17.97 15.03 14.66
N GLY A 411 -16.69 14.90 15.01
CA GLY A 411 -15.68 14.30 14.14
C GLY A 411 -16.01 12.85 13.77
N LEU A 412 -16.41 12.03 14.76
CA LEU A 412 -16.84 10.66 14.48
C LEU A 412 -18.12 10.61 13.63
N ASP A 413 -19.07 11.53 13.83
CA ASP A 413 -20.28 11.65 13.01
C ASP A 413 -19.94 11.99 11.55
N ASP A 414 -19.05 12.96 11.32
CA ASP A 414 -18.54 13.31 9.98
C ASP A 414 -17.82 12.14 9.32
N TYR A 415 -16.80 11.59 9.99
CA TYR A 415 -16.02 10.47 9.48
C TYR A 415 -16.91 9.28 9.12
N CYS A 416 -17.83 8.86 10.02
CA CYS A 416 -18.67 7.70 9.76
C CYS A 416 -19.61 7.94 8.57
N ARG A 417 -20.18 9.15 8.40
CA ARG A 417 -21.01 9.45 7.23
C ARG A 417 -20.24 9.30 5.92
N ARG A 418 -19.07 9.93 5.82
CA ARG A 418 -18.22 9.86 4.63
C ARG A 418 -17.79 8.43 4.35
N ARG A 419 -17.23 7.76 5.38
CA ARG A 419 -16.62 6.44 5.21
C ARG A 419 -17.62 5.35 4.84
N ILE A 420 -18.82 5.39 5.42
CA ILE A 420 -19.89 4.46 5.05
C ILE A 420 -20.34 4.67 3.60
N SER A 421 -20.40 5.92 3.13
CA SER A 421 -20.74 6.23 1.74
C SER A 421 -19.71 5.69 0.75
N ASP A 422 -18.43 5.66 1.13
CA ASP A 422 -17.36 5.12 0.28
C ASP A 422 -17.31 3.59 0.27
N MET A 423 -17.76 2.96 1.35
CA MET A 423 -17.60 1.51 1.57
C MET A 423 -18.81 0.68 1.15
N TYR A 424 -20.01 1.25 1.21
CA TYR A 424 -21.25 0.49 1.02
C TYR A 424 -22.13 1.15 -0.04
N PRO A 425 -22.85 0.35 -0.86
CA PRO A 425 -23.92 0.88 -1.70
C PRO A 425 -24.92 1.68 -0.87
N PRO A 426 -25.45 2.83 -1.35
CA PRO A 426 -26.31 3.73 -0.57
C PRO A 426 -27.53 3.06 0.10
N GLU A 427 -28.03 1.99 -0.51
CA GLU A 427 -29.15 1.20 0.01
C GLU A 427 -28.87 0.52 1.36
N VAL A 428 -27.64 0.09 1.60
CA VAL A 428 -27.27 -0.60 2.85
C VAL A 428 -27.42 0.33 4.06
N PRO A 429 -26.72 1.48 4.14
CA PRO A 429 -26.85 2.38 5.27
C PRO A 429 -28.24 3.00 5.35
N LYS A 430 -28.92 3.24 4.23
CA LYS A 430 -30.34 3.67 4.20
C LYS A 430 -31.24 2.67 4.92
N GLN A 431 -31.14 1.39 4.58
CA GLN A 431 -31.95 0.34 5.21
C GLN A 431 -31.58 0.15 6.69
N ILE A 432 -30.29 0.10 7.03
CA ILE A 432 -29.85 -0.06 8.42
C ILE A 432 -30.31 1.13 9.27
N SER A 433 -30.30 2.36 8.74
CA SER A 433 -30.75 3.56 9.46
C SER A 433 -32.24 3.54 9.83
N LYS A 434 -33.08 2.79 9.10
CA LYS A 434 -34.51 2.62 9.38
C LYS A 434 -34.79 1.70 10.58
N LEU A 435 -33.81 0.90 11.00
CA LEU A 435 -34.00 -0.02 12.12
C LEU A 435 -34.31 0.76 13.41
N PRO A 436 -35.20 0.26 14.28
CA PRO A 436 -35.52 0.95 15.53
C PRO A 436 -34.35 0.92 16.52
N GLN A 437 -33.56 -0.16 16.50
CA GLN A 437 -32.50 -0.42 17.46
C GLN A 437 -31.42 -1.32 16.86
N ALA A 438 -30.22 -1.28 17.45
CA ALA A 438 -29.07 -2.04 16.99
C ALA A 438 -29.25 -3.56 17.06
N LYS A 439 -29.99 -4.04 18.07
CA LYS A 439 -30.36 -5.46 18.22
C LYS A 439 -31.78 -5.68 17.71
N PHE A 440 -31.97 -6.63 16.81
CA PHE A 440 -33.28 -6.85 16.18
C PHE A 440 -33.50 -8.33 15.85
N THR A 441 -34.76 -8.68 15.58
CA THR A 441 -35.20 -10.03 15.18
C THR A 441 -35.79 -9.98 13.77
N ASN A 442 -36.06 -11.15 13.18
CA ASN A 442 -36.76 -11.23 11.91
C ASN A 442 -38.13 -10.50 11.93
N ALA A 443 -38.85 -10.54 13.05
CA ALA A 443 -40.12 -9.84 13.21
C ALA A 443 -39.97 -8.32 13.12
N ASP A 444 -38.86 -7.76 13.63
CA ASP A 444 -38.60 -6.31 13.57
C ASP A 444 -38.32 -5.87 12.13
N ILE A 445 -37.64 -6.71 11.33
CA ILE A 445 -37.43 -6.46 9.89
C ILE A 445 -38.75 -6.50 9.12
N GLN A 446 -39.61 -7.50 9.38
CA GLN A 446 -40.94 -7.57 8.77
C GLN A 446 -41.75 -6.28 9.03
N ARG A 447 -41.75 -5.79 10.29
CA ARG A 447 -42.44 -4.55 10.66
C ARG A 447 -41.81 -3.31 10.04
N THR A 448 -40.48 -3.19 10.05
CA THR A 448 -39.75 -1.99 9.59
C THR A 448 -39.88 -1.78 8.08
N PHE A 449 -39.90 -2.87 7.31
CA PHE A 449 -39.92 -2.80 5.85
C PHE A 449 -41.25 -3.24 5.22
N HIS A 450 -42.25 -3.61 6.03
CA HIS A 450 -43.54 -4.12 5.57
C HIS A 450 -43.42 -5.30 4.59
N ILE A 451 -42.55 -6.27 4.92
CA ILE A 451 -42.27 -7.44 4.08
C ILE A 451 -42.62 -8.76 4.76
N ALA A 452 -42.86 -9.80 3.95
CA ALA A 452 -43.09 -11.16 4.44
C ALA A 452 -41.85 -11.77 5.11
N GLN A 453 -42.06 -12.79 5.95
CA GLN A 453 -41.00 -13.47 6.69
C GLN A 453 -39.88 -14.02 5.79
N SER A 454 -40.21 -14.62 4.65
CA SER A 454 -39.21 -15.16 3.70
C SER A 454 -38.31 -14.05 3.12
N ALA A 455 -38.89 -12.91 2.76
CA ALA A 455 -38.16 -11.73 2.29
C ALA A 455 -37.28 -11.12 3.39
N ALA A 456 -37.78 -11.06 4.63
CA ALA A 456 -37.00 -10.62 5.78
C ALA A 456 -35.79 -11.54 6.04
N SER A 457 -35.98 -12.86 5.96
CA SER A 457 -34.89 -13.84 6.08
C SER A 457 -33.85 -13.68 4.97
N LYS A 458 -34.28 -13.49 3.72
CA LYS A 458 -33.36 -13.25 2.59
C LYS A 458 -32.50 -12.00 2.80
N LYS A 459 -33.11 -10.92 3.31
CA LYS A 459 -32.39 -9.67 3.63
C LYS A 459 -31.40 -9.85 4.79
N ILE A 460 -31.81 -10.52 5.87
CA ILE A 460 -30.92 -10.84 7.01
C ILE A 460 -29.74 -11.69 6.56
N ASN A 461 -29.98 -12.74 5.77
CA ASN A 461 -28.91 -13.60 5.25
C ASN A 461 -27.95 -12.80 4.37
N ASN A 462 -28.47 -11.96 3.48
CA ASN A 462 -27.60 -11.07 2.69
C ASN A 462 -26.73 -10.16 3.58
N TRP A 463 -27.28 -9.57 4.65
CA TRP A 463 -26.48 -8.76 5.58
C TRP A 463 -25.48 -9.59 6.41
N LEU A 464 -25.80 -10.84 6.77
CA LEU A 464 -24.87 -11.76 7.43
C LEU A 464 -23.73 -12.15 6.50
N ASP A 465 -24.04 -12.54 5.27
CA ASP A 465 -23.07 -12.96 4.26
C ASP A 465 -22.08 -11.85 3.93
N ASN A 466 -22.52 -10.59 4.01
CA ASN A 466 -21.67 -9.40 3.82
C ASN A 466 -21.06 -8.85 5.13
N GLY A 467 -21.32 -9.49 6.28
CA GLY A 467 -20.73 -9.12 7.58
C GLY A 467 -21.25 -7.81 8.19
N TYR A 468 -22.37 -7.25 7.71
CA TYR A 468 -22.93 -6.01 8.25
C TYR A 468 -23.56 -6.21 9.63
N ILE A 469 -24.01 -7.44 9.90
CA ILE A 469 -24.64 -7.86 11.14
C ILE A 469 -24.04 -9.18 11.60
N THR A 470 -24.18 -9.49 12.90
CA THR A 470 -23.86 -10.81 13.44
C THR A 470 -25.05 -11.36 14.22
N ARG A 471 -25.13 -12.69 14.31
CA ARG A 471 -26.09 -13.35 15.18
C ARG A 471 -25.58 -13.33 16.62
N THR A 472 -26.46 -12.97 17.55
CA THR A 472 -26.19 -13.00 18.99
C THR A 472 -26.96 -14.14 19.66
N ASN A 473 -26.96 -14.20 20.99
CA ASN A 473 -27.83 -15.09 21.75
C ASN A 473 -29.29 -14.93 21.31
N ASP A 474 -30.00 -16.05 21.15
CA ASP A 474 -31.39 -16.05 20.73
C ASP A 474 -32.27 -15.27 21.74
N ALA A 475 -33.27 -14.55 21.23
CA ALA A 475 -34.24 -13.81 22.02
C ALA A 475 -35.54 -14.61 22.19
N ARG A 476 -36.41 -14.19 23.11
CA ARG A 476 -37.78 -14.72 23.17
C ARG A 476 -38.64 -14.07 22.09
N SER A 477 -39.49 -14.85 21.44
CA SER A 477 -40.43 -14.33 20.44
C SER A 477 -41.41 -13.36 21.10
N THR A 478 -41.62 -12.22 20.45
CA THR A 478 -42.64 -11.24 20.87
C THR A 478 -44.07 -11.75 20.61
N LYS A 479 -44.24 -12.75 19.74
CA LYS A 479 -45.54 -13.38 19.45
C LYS A 479 -45.87 -14.55 20.39
N ASP A 480 -44.84 -15.24 20.87
CA ASP A 480 -44.97 -16.43 21.73
C ASP A 480 -43.74 -16.53 22.65
N PRO A 481 -43.82 -16.02 23.89
CA PRO A 481 -42.69 -15.99 24.82
C PRO A 481 -42.08 -17.38 25.12
N SER A 482 -42.81 -18.47 24.87
CA SER A 482 -42.30 -19.84 25.04
C SER A 482 -41.25 -20.21 23.98
N LYS A 483 -41.26 -19.55 22.81
CA LYS A 483 -40.36 -19.83 21.68
C LYS A 483 -39.16 -18.89 21.64
N THR A 484 -38.03 -19.44 21.23
CA THR A 484 -36.81 -18.67 20.94
C THR A 484 -36.77 -18.28 19.46
N VAL A 485 -36.25 -17.09 19.19
CA VAL A 485 -36.04 -16.55 17.84
C VAL A 485 -34.63 -16.01 17.73
N TYR A 486 -34.07 -16.12 16.54
CA TYR A 486 -32.74 -15.58 16.27
C TYR A 486 -32.74 -14.06 16.45
N GLN A 487 -31.76 -13.58 17.21
CA GLN A 487 -31.48 -12.16 17.40
C GLN A 487 -30.18 -11.81 16.69
N TYR A 488 -30.19 -10.64 16.09
CA TYR A 488 -29.07 -10.10 15.32
C TYR A 488 -28.67 -8.74 15.87
N ILE A 489 -27.42 -8.35 15.67
CA ILE A 489 -26.91 -7.03 16.01
C ILE A 489 -26.14 -6.44 14.83
N VAL A 490 -26.27 -5.13 14.61
CA VAL A 490 -25.34 -4.38 13.74
C VAL A 490 -23.96 -4.41 14.39
N SER A 491 -23.05 -5.18 13.80
CA SER A 491 -21.72 -5.47 14.34
C SER A 491 -20.66 -4.46 13.90
N GLU A 492 -20.87 -3.84 12.74
CA GLU A 492 -19.93 -2.87 12.18
C GLU A 492 -20.05 -1.52 12.93
N PRO A 493 -18.98 -1.01 13.57
CA PRO A 493 -19.06 0.15 14.47
C PRO A 493 -19.54 1.46 13.82
N ARG A 494 -19.19 1.71 12.56
CA ARG A 494 -19.58 2.93 11.84
C ARG A 494 -21.06 2.89 11.48
N LEU A 495 -21.57 1.77 10.97
CA LEU A 495 -23.00 1.54 10.73
C LEU A 495 -23.80 1.62 12.04
N LEU A 496 -23.26 1.06 13.12
CA LEU A 496 -23.87 1.15 14.44
C LEU A 496 -23.98 2.60 14.92
N ARG A 497 -22.96 3.43 14.65
CA ARG A 497 -22.99 4.86 14.94
C ARG A 497 -24.04 5.59 14.10
N ILE A 498 -24.08 5.36 12.78
CA ILE A 498 -25.12 5.90 11.88
C ILE A 498 -26.51 5.65 12.43
N LEU A 499 -26.78 4.40 12.84
CA LEU A 499 -28.06 3.98 13.40
C LEU A 499 -28.37 4.67 14.73
N ARG A 500 -27.45 4.63 15.71
CA ARG A 500 -27.67 5.19 17.05
C ARG A 500 -27.82 6.71 17.05
N ARG A 501 -27.03 7.39 16.22
CA ARG A 501 -26.99 8.85 16.14
C ARG A 501 -27.95 9.42 15.08
N ARG A 502 -28.68 8.57 14.35
CA ARG A 502 -29.63 8.94 13.29
C ARG A 502 -28.99 9.88 12.26
N LEU A 503 -27.79 9.54 11.81
CA LEU A 503 -26.95 10.40 10.97
C LEU A 503 -27.41 10.52 9.53
N ILE A 504 -28.23 9.56 9.08
CA ILE A 504 -28.89 9.54 7.77
C ILE A 504 -30.40 9.66 8.03
N LYS A 505 -31.04 10.67 7.44
CA LYS A 505 -32.48 10.84 7.53
C LYS A 505 -33.15 10.00 6.43
N PRO A 506 -34.19 9.20 6.73
CA PRO A 506 -34.89 8.40 5.72
C PRO A 506 -35.50 9.23 4.57
N SER A 507 -35.88 10.49 4.86
CA SER A 507 -36.64 11.36 3.97
C SER A 507 -35.82 12.16 2.96
N SER A 508 -34.48 12.09 2.98
CA SER A 508 -33.64 12.90 2.07
C SER A 508 -33.55 12.34 0.64
N PHE A 509 -34.20 11.21 0.36
CA PHE A 509 -34.13 10.51 -0.93
C PHE A 509 -35.49 10.07 -1.49
N GLU A 510 -36.61 10.44 -0.86
CA GLU A 510 -37.95 10.13 -1.41
C GLU A 510 -38.29 10.97 -2.66
N ARG A 511 -37.49 12.00 -2.97
CA ARG A 511 -37.68 12.83 -4.18
C ARG A 511 -37.06 12.25 -5.46
N GLU A 512 -36.20 11.23 -5.38
CA GLU A 512 -35.58 10.66 -6.58
C GLU A 512 -36.34 9.43 -7.13
N SER A 513 -37.27 8.86 -6.37
CA SER A 513 -38.07 7.70 -6.82
C SER A 513 -39.40 8.06 -7.47
N GLU A 514 -39.83 9.32 -7.45
CA GLU A 514 -41.05 9.77 -8.15
C GLU A 514 -40.78 10.14 -9.62
N ASP A 515 -39.57 10.60 -9.95
CA ASP A 515 -39.21 11.02 -11.33
C ASP A 515 -38.89 9.85 -12.28
N GLU A 516 -38.53 8.65 -11.77
CA GLU A 516 -38.32 7.46 -12.63
C GLU A 516 -39.63 6.75 -13.02
N SER A 517 -40.76 7.07 -12.37
CA SER A 517 -42.08 6.51 -12.69
C SER A 517 -42.86 7.24 -13.79
N GLU A 518 -42.43 8.43 -14.22
CA GLU A 518 -43.14 9.22 -15.25
C GLU A 518 -42.51 9.16 -16.66
N GLN A 519 -41.39 8.44 -16.87
CA GLN A 519 -40.79 8.29 -18.20
C GLN A 519 -41.13 6.99 -18.94
N HIS A 520 -41.99 6.15 -18.37
CA HIS A 520 -42.52 4.97 -19.05
C HIS A 520 -44.05 4.85 -18.89
N LEU A 521 -44.77 5.75 -19.57
CA LEU A 521 -46.17 5.57 -19.95
C LEU A 521 -46.40 6.07 -21.37
#